data_AF-A0A843SI33-F1
#
_entry.id   AF-A0A843SI33-F1
#
_cell.length_a   1.000
_cell.length_b   1.000
_cell.length_c   1.000
_cell.angle_alpha   90.00
_cell.angle_beta   90.00
_cell.angle_gamma   90.00
#
_symmetry.space_group_name_H-M   'P 1'
#
loop_
_entity.id
_entity.type
_entity.pdbx_description
1 polymer ?
#
loop_
_entity_poly.entity_id
_entity_poly.type
_entity_poly.pdbx_seq_one_letter_code
_entity_poly.pdbx_strand_id
1 'polypeptide(L)' 'MIDLYNNDTKQLIGSITEAELQVLIDRLEEESKTDRDYYVDRATIDMLGDGTATDHLLQVLRDAVGSADGVEIRWERR' A
#
# COMPACT_ATOMS: atom_id res chain seq x y z
N MET A 1 -12.89 7.19 -0.73
CA MET A 1 -11.56 7.28 -1.36
C MET A 1 -10.56 7.38 -0.22
N ILE A 2 -9.45 6.68 -0.35
CA ILE A 2 -8.42 6.57 0.67
C ILE A 2 -7.14 7.14 0.10
N ASP A 3 -6.42 7.94 0.88
CA ASP A 3 -5.11 8.46 0.50
C ASP A 3 -4.01 7.60 1.11
N LEU A 4 -2.98 7.30 0.32
CA LEU A 4 -1.76 6.64 0.77
C LEU A 4 -0.64 7.66 0.91
N TYR A 5 0.06 7.59 2.05
CA TYR A 5 1.20 8.44 2.37
C TYR A 5 2.43 7.57 2.62
N ASN A 6 3.59 8.08 2.26
CA ASN A 6 4.84 7.55 2.78
C ASN A 6 4.93 7.90 4.28
N ASN A 7 5.06 6.90 5.15
CA ASN A 7 4.97 7.12 6.58
C ASN A 7 6.16 7.92 7.12
N ASP A 8 7.35 7.81 6.54
CA ASP A 8 8.52 8.55 7.01
C ASP A 8 8.46 10.04 6.59
N THR A 9 8.20 10.28 5.32
CA THR A 9 8.28 11.61 4.72
C THR A 9 6.96 12.39 4.80
N LYS A 10 5.86 11.71 5.13
CA LYS A 10 4.48 12.22 5.12
C LYS A 10 4.01 12.73 3.75
N GLN A 11 4.73 12.40 2.68
CA GLN A 11 4.34 12.76 1.32
C GLN A 11 3.18 11.90 0.84
N LEU A 12 2.21 12.53 0.16
CA LEU A 12 1.14 11.82 -0.53
C LEU A 12 1.74 11.02 -1.69
N ILE A 13 1.46 9.71 -1.70
CA ILE A 13 1.82 8.81 -2.79
C ILE A 13 0.72 8.84 -3.86
N GLY A 14 -0.54 8.69 -3.43
CA GLY A 14 -1.69 8.62 -4.32
C GLY A 14 -2.97 8.29 -3.58
N SER A 15 -4.05 8.07 -4.31
CA SER A 15 -5.35 7.67 -3.75
C SER A 15 -5.76 6.30 -4.28
N ILE A 16 -6.37 5.49 -3.42
CA ILE A 16 -6.90 4.16 -3.74
C ILE A 16 -8.40 4.06 -3.41
N THR A 17 -9.03 3.02 -3.93
CA THR A 17 -10.42 2.66 -3.64
C THR A 17 -10.55 1.85 -2.34
N GLU A 18 -11.76 1.73 -1.80
CA GLU A 18 -12.01 0.85 -0.63
C GLU A 18 -11.73 -0.62 -0.95
N ALA A 19 -11.99 -1.06 -2.20
CA ALA A 19 -11.71 -2.43 -2.62
C ALA A 19 -10.20 -2.71 -2.66
N GLU A 20 -9.41 -1.75 -3.11
CA GLU A 20 -7.94 -1.84 -3.11
C GLU A 20 -7.37 -1.80 -1.68
N LEU A 21 -7.95 -1.00 -0.78
CA LEU A 21 -7.58 -1.07 0.63
C LEU A 21 -7.91 -2.44 1.24
N GLN A 22 -9.05 -3.03 0.89
CA GLN A 22 -9.39 -4.38 1.36
C GLN A 22 -8.36 -5.42 0.89
N VAL A 23 -7.79 -5.27 -0.31
CA VAL A 23 -6.69 -6.13 -0.77
C VAL A 23 -5.46 -6.00 0.13
N LEU A 24 -5.11 -4.79 0.56
CA LEU A 24 -3.98 -4.59 1.50
C LEU A 24 -4.27 -5.26 2.84
N ILE A 25 -5.46 -5.04 3.41
CA ILE A 25 -5.90 -5.64 4.68
C ILE A 25 -5.93 -7.17 4.61
N ASP A 26 -6.41 -7.75 3.51
CA ASP A 26 -6.55 -9.20 3.37
C ASP A 26 -5.21 -9.92 3.14
N ARG A 27 -4.21 -9.21 2.64
CA ARG A 27 -2.94 -9.82 2.16
C ARG A 27 -1.72 -9.45 2.98
N LEU A 28 -1.78 -8.36 3.72
CA LEU A 28 -0.68 -7.90 4.56
C LEU A 28 -1.05 -8.17 6.01
N GLU A 29 -0.08 -8.68 6.78
CA GLU A 29 -0.30 -8.99 8.19
C GLU A 29 -0.48 -7.69 8.99
N GLU A 30 -1.61 -7.58 9.68
CA GLU A 30 -1.86 -6.54 10.70
C GLU A 30 -1.54 -7.12 12.08
N GLU A 31 -0.75 -6.39 12.87
CA GLU A 31 -0.49 -6.77 14.26
C GLU A 31 -1.69 -6.37 15.16
N SER A 32 -2.45 -5.36 14.75
CA SER A 32 -3.66 -4.86 15.42
C SER A 32 -4.70 -4.36 14.42
N LYS A 33 -5.98 -4.44 14.82
CA LYS A 33 -7.13 -3.86 14.08
C LYS A 33 -7.09 -2.34 13.95
N THR A 34 -6.15 -1.69 14.63
CA THR A 34 -5.97 -0.23 14.59
C THR A 34 -4.84 0.18 13.65
N ASP A 35 -4.06 -0.78 13.15
CA ASP A 35 -2.93 -0.49 12.28
C ASP A 35 -3.44 0.10 10.98
N ARG A 36 -2.68 1.08 10.49
CA ARG A 36 -3.02 1.80 9.26
C ARG A 36 -1.84 1.91 8.33
N ASP A 37 -0.75 1.23 8.64
CA ASP A 37 0.47 1.22 7.89
C ASP A 37 0.92 -0.20 7.58
N TYR A 38 1.66 -0.31 6.48
CA TYR A 38 2.24 -1.55 6.01
C TYR A 38 3.63 -1.28 5.45
N TYR A 39 4.56 -2.18 5.73
CA TYR A 39 5.82 -2.21 4.99
C TYR A 39 5.60 -2.90 3.64
N VAL A 40 6.00 -2.22 2.56
CA VAL A 40 5.86 -2.70 1.18
C VAL A 40 7.22 -2.69 0.52
N ASP A 41 7.62 -3.83 -0.04
CA ASP A 41 8.79 -3.98 -0.89
C ASP A 41 8.39 -4.57 -2.26
N ARG A 42 9.39 -4.86 -3.09
CA ARG A 42 9.17 -5.45 -4.42
C ARG A 42 8.54 -6.85 -4.34
N ALA A 43 8.91 -7.65 -3.34
CA ALA A 43 8.36 -9.00 -3.18
C ALA A 43 6.88 -8.95 -2.78
N THR A 44 6.50 -7.99 -1.93
CA THR A 44 5.09 -7.70 -1.62
C THR A 44 4.31 -7.34 -2.89
N ILE A 45 4.85 -6.46 -3.74
CA ILE A 45 4.20 -6.05 -5.00
C ILE A 45 4.04 -7.24 -5.95
N ASP A 46 5.08 -8.07 -6.10
CA ASP A 46 5.04 -9.24 -6.97
C ASP A 46 3.98 -10.25 -6.49
N MET A 47 3.93 -10.51 -5.18
CA MET A 47 2.92 -11.38 -4.54
C MET A 47 1.49 -10.88 -4.72
N LEU A 48 1.26 -9.57 -4.68
CA LEU A 48 -0.04 -8.96 -4.98
C LEU A 48 -0.40 -9.02 -6.48
N GLY A 49 0.62 -9.04 -7.34
CA GLY A 49 0.50 -9.05 -8.80
C GLY A 49 -0.09 -10.33 -9.40
N ASP A 50 -0.14 -11.43 -8.64
CA ASP A 50 -0.66 -12.73 -9.08
C ASP A 50 -2.21 -12.77 -9.15
N GLY A 51 -2.83 -11.72 -9.68
CA GLY A 51 -4.28 -11.60 -9.90
C GLY A 51 -5.09 -11.15 -8.69
N THR A 52 -4.42 -10.70 -7.63
CA THR A 52 -5.08 -10.27 -6.38
C THR A 52 -5.32 -8.75 -6.35
N ALA A 53 -4.36 -7.97 -6.83
CA ALA A 53 -4.45 -6.52 -6.89
C ALA A 53 -4.79 -6.01 -8.30
N THR A 54 -5.36 -4.81 -8.37
CA THR A 54 -5.56 -4.08 -9.62
C THR A 54 -4.23 -3.52 -10.13
N ASP A 55 -4.12 -3.30 -11.45
CA ASP A 55 -2.96 -2.60 -12.04
C ASP A 55 -2.73 -1.22 -11.43
N HIS A 56 -3.82 -0.54 -11.07
CA HIS A 56 -3.78 0.76 -10.41
C HIS A 56 -3.11 0.69 -9.03
N LEU A 57 -3.54 -0.22 -8.15
CA LEU A 57 -2.91 -0.41 -6.84
C LEU A 57 -1.43 -0.77 -6.99
N LEU A 58 -1.10 -1.70 -7.89
CA LEU A 58 0.28 -2.09 -8.15
C LEU A 58 1.14 -0.92 -8.62
N GLN A 59 0.61 -0.04 -9.46
CA GLN A 59 1.34 1.15 -9.90
C GLN A 59 1.60 2.12 -8.74
N VAL A 60 0.59 2.40 -7.91
CA VAL A 60 0.74 3.27 -6.73
C VAL A 60 1.80 2.74 -5.77
N LEU A 61 1.82 1.43 -5.51
CA LEU A 61 2.82 0.80 -4.65
C LEU A 61 4.23 0.83 -5.26
N ARG A 62 4.36 0.62 -6.57
CA ARG A 62 5.66 0.74 -7.27
C ARG A 62 6.20 2.16 -7.20
N ASP A 63 5.34 3.17 -7.35
CA ASP A 63 5.72 4.57 -7.23
C ASP A 63 6.15 4.91 -5.80
N ALA A 64 5.51 4.31 -4.79
CA ALA A 64 5.88 4.45 -3.38
C ALA A 64 7.28 3.89 -3.08
N VAL A 65 7.57 2.67 -3.56
CA VAL A 65 8.86 2.00 -3.34
C VAL A 65 9.98 2.68 -4.13
N GLY A 66 9.71 3.06 -5.38
CA GLY A 66 10.68 3.71 -6.26
C GLY A 66 12.00 2.94 -6.35
N SER A 67 13.11 3.60 -6.00
CA SER A 67 14.45 2.99 -5.97
C SER A 67 14.88 2.45 -4.61
N ALA A 68 14.03 2.52 -3.58
CA ALA A 68 14.32 1.97 -2.26
C ALA A 68 14.15 0.44 -2.23
N ASP A 69 14.67 -0.20 -1.18
CA ASP A 69 14.45 -1.62 -0.93
C ASP A 69 13.00 -1.90 -0.51
N GLY A 70 12.38 -0.95 0.20
CA GLY A 70 10.97 -0.95 0.56
C GLY A 70 10.60 0.34 1.28
N VAL A 71 9.32 0.50 1.60
CA VAL A 71 8.76 1.72 2.21
C VAL A 71 7.62 1.36 3.14
N GLU A 72 7.51 2.08 4.25
CA GLU A 72 6.30 2.04 5.08
C GLU A 72 5.28 3.02 4.50
N ILE A 73 4.11 2.51 4.12
CA ILE A 73 2.98 3.31 3.65
C ILE A 73 1.94 3.40 4.75
N ARG A 74 1.20 4.50 4.83
CA ARG A 74 0.05 4.68 5.72
C ARG A 74 -1.18 5.11 4.94
N TRP A 75 -2.33 4.55 5.27
CA TRP A 75 -3.60 4.92 4.65
C TRP A 75 -4.47 5.82 5.55
N GLU A 76 -5.17 6.77 4.93
CA GLU A 76 -6.13 7.64 5.60
C GLU A 76 -7.42 7.78 4.78
N ARG A 77 -8.58 7.65 5.45
CA ARG A 77 -9.87 7.97 4.84
C ARG A 77 -10.08 9.48 4.86
N ARG A 78 -10.53 10.03 3.74
CA ARG A 78 -11.03 11.40 3.65
C ARG A 78 -12.36 11.58 4.35
#